data_AF-A0A1C7I838-F1
#
_entry.id   AF-A0A1C7I838-F1
#
_cell.length_a   1.000
_cell.length_b   1.000
_cell.length_c   1.000
_cell.angle_alpha   90.00
_cell.angle_beta   90.00
_cell.angle_gamma   90.00
#
_symmetry.space_group_name_H-M   'P 1'
#
loop_
_entity.id
_entity.type
_entity.pdbx_description
1 polymer ?
#
loop_
_entity_poly.entity_id
_entity_poly.type
_entity_poly.pdbx_seq_one_letter_code
_entity_poly.pdbx_strand_id
1 'polypeptide(L)' 'MKMENLFNSINIDLSKNIFELNGKRIEHVSELELSCEGDNWFLRITKDEFYTGTRGQKIME' A
#
# COMPACT_ATOMS: atom_id res chain seq x y z
N MET A 1 -15.93 -10.93 12.41
CA MET A 1 -15.86 -9.46 12.33
C MET A 1 -14.56 -9.08 11.65
N LYS A 2 -14.60 -8.42 10.49
CA LYS A 2 -13.40 -7.77 9.94
C LYS A 2 -13.10 -6.59 10.85
N MET A 3 -11.89 -6.53 11.41
CA MET A 3 -11.45 -5.38 12.17
C MET A 3 -11.23 -4.25 11.16
N GLU A 4 -12.06 -3.21 11.21
CA GLU A 4 -11.88 -2.03 10.37
C GLU A 4 -10.61 -1.32 10.83
N ASN A 5 -9.62 -1.20 9.95
CA ASN A 5 -8.41 -0.47 10.25
C ASN A 5 -8.75 1.02 10.25
N LEU A 6 -8.78 1.63 11.44
CA LEU A 6 -9.07 3.06 11.57
C LEU A 6 -7.98 3.89 10.88
N PHE A 7 -8.38 4.89 10.09
CA PHE A 7 -7.45 5.84 9.49
C PHE A 7 -7.11 6.94 10.51
N ASN A 8 -5.86 6.97 11.00
CA ASN A 8 -5.39 7.97 11.96
C ASN A 8 -4.43 8.97 11.31
N SER A 9 -3.51 8.50 10.47
CA SER A 9 -2.54 9.37 9.81
C SER A 9 -1.95 8.75 8.54
N ILE A 10 -1.60 9.61 7.59
CA ILE A 10 -0.77 9.28 6.44
C ILE A 10 0.44 10.22 6.43
N ASN A 11 1.64 9.66 6.23
CA ASN A 11 2.88 10.41 6.11
C ASN A 11 3.54 10.06 4.79
N ILE A 12 3.71 11.06 3.92
CA ILE A 12 4.35 10.92 2.60
C ILE A 12 5.45 11.98 2.51
N ASP A 13 6.70 11.53 2.46
CA ASP A 13 7.86 12.36 2.18
C ASP A 13 8.55 11.83 0.93
N LEU A 14 8.32 12.51 -0.20
CA LEU A 14 8.90 12.13 -1.50
C LEU A 14 10.41 12.36 -1.55
N SER A 15 10.94 13.30 -0.76
CA SER A 15 12.38 13.59 -0.72
C SER A 15 13.15 12.51 0.03
N LYS A 16 12.54 11.95 1.07
CA LYS A 16 13.12 10.89 1.92
C LYS A 16 12.63 9.50 1.55
N ASN A 17 11.77 9.37 0.54
CA ASN A 17 11.14 8.10 0.12
C ASN A 17 10.39 7.41 1.28
N ILE A 18 9.68 8.19 2.09
CA ILE A 18 8.88 7.70 3.22
C ILE A 18 7.41 7.63 2.81
N PHE A 19 6.81 6.46 3.01
CA PHE A 19 5.39 6.22 2.81
C PHE A 19 4.88 5.40 3.98
N GLU A 20 4.11 6.03 4.87
CA GLU A 20 3.61 5.39 6.10
C GLU A 20 2.12 5.65 6.29
N LEU A 21 1.40 4.61 6.70
CA LEU A 21 0.01 4.65 7.13
C LEU A 21 -0.06 4.26 8.60
N ASN A 22 -0.60 5.12 9.45
CA ASN A 22 -0.68 4.92 10.90
C ASN A 22 0.68 4.51 11.53
N GLY A 23 1.77 5.14 11.06
CA GLY A 23 3.13 4.84 11.50
C GLY A 23 3.73 3.52 10.98
N LYS A 24 3.06 2.82 10.05
CA LYS A 24 3.56 1.61 9.40
C LYS A 24 3.92 1.89 7.96
N ARG A 25 5.11 1.48 7.53
CA ARG A 25 5.54 1.57 6.13
C ARG A 25 4.54 0.86 5.22
N ILE A 26 4.20 1.49 4.10
CA ILE A 26 3.39 0.91 3.04
C ILE A 26 4.23 0.71 1.79
N GLU A 27 4.00 -0.41 1.09
CA GLU A 27 4.74 -0.82 -0.10
C GLU A 27 3.78 -1.18 -1.23
N HIS A 28 4.30 -1.16 -2.46
CA HIS A 28 3.59 -1.51 -3.68
C HIS A 28 2.27 -0.75 -3.87
N VAL A 29 2.25 0.54 -3.50
CA VAL A 29 1.08 1.40 -3.68
C VAL A 29 1.09 1.97 -5.09
N SER A 30 0.02 1.72 -5.85
CA SER A 30 -0.17 2.27 -7.19
C SER A 30 -1.10 3.48 -7.19
N GLU A 31 -1.99 3.61 -6.21
CA GLU A 31 -2.92 4.73 -6.10
C GLU A 31 -3.26 5.04 -4.63
N LEU A 32 -3.39 6.33 -4.33
CA LEU A 32 -3.91 6.85 -3.07
C LEU A 32 -5.02 7.86 -3.37
N GLU A 33 -6.20 7.61 -2.83
CA GLU A 33 -7.35 8.50 -2.93
C GLU A 33 -7.77 8.90 -1.52
N LEU A 34 -7.57 10.18 -1.18
CA LEU A 34 -7.94 10.77 0.10
C LEU A 34 -9.20 11.62 -0.11
N SER A 35 -10.27 11.28 0.58
CA SER A 35 -11.53 12.02 0.54
C SER A 35 -11.99 12.42 1.95
N CYS A 36 -12.80 13.46 2.00
CA CYS A 36 -13.37 14.01 3.23
C CYS A 36 -14.89 14.11 3.08
N GLU A 37 -15.63 13.51 4.01
CA GLU A 37 -17.09 13.57 4.08
C GLU A 37 -17.50 14.01 5.49
N GLY A 38 -17.90 15.28 5.60
CA GLY A 38 -18.12 15.93 6.90
C GLY A 38 -16.82 16.05 7.70
N ASP A 39 -16.81 15.52 8.92
CA ASP A 39 -15.63 15.50 9.80
C ASP A 39 -14.78 14.23 9.62
N ASN A 40 -15.19 13.32 8.72
CA ASN A 40 -14.52 12.04 8.53
C ASN A 40 -13.60 12.06 7.32
N TRP A 41 -12.40 11.54 7.52
CA TRP A 41 -11.43 11.31 6.45
C TRP A 41 -11.42 9.85 6.04
N PHE A 42 -11.38 9.62 4.74
CA PHE A 42 -11.34 8.30 4.13
C PHE A 42 -10.11 8.21 3.24
N LEU A 43 -9.35 7.14 3.41
CA LEU A 43 -8.21 6.82 2.56
C LEU A 43 -8.45 5.49 1.87
N ARG A 44 -8.51 5.53 0.54
CA ARG A 44 -8.52 4.35 -0.32
C ARG A 44 -7.12 4.17 -0.91
N ILE A 45 -6.63 2.94 -0.86
CA ILE A 45 -5.29 2.56 -1.31
C ILE A 45 -5.43 1.40 -2.30
N THR A 46 -4.92 1.59 -3.51
CA THR A 46 -4.74 0.50 -4.48
C THR A 46 -3.30 0.01 -4.38
N LYS A 47 -3.12 -1.31 -4.32
CA LYS A 47 -1.80 -1.96 -4.26
C LYS A 47 -1.63 -2.93 -5.42
N ASP A 48 -0.41 -2.97 -5.92
CA ASP A 48 0.00 -3.94 -6.93
C ASP A 48 0.62 -5.17 -6.26
N GLU A 49 0.34 -6.34 -6.81
CA GLU A 49 1.03 -7.57 -6.46
C GLU A 49 1.86 -8.06 -7.65
N PHE A 50 3.13 -8.38 -7.41
CA PHE A 50 4.05 -8.84 -8.44
C PHE A 50 4.36 -10.32 -8.25
N TYR A 51 4.17 -11.11 -9.30
CA TYR A 51 4.51 -12.53 -9.33
C TYR A 51 5.65 -12.75 -10.31
N THR A 52 6.76 -13.33 -9.85
CA THR A 52 7.83 -13.78 -10.74
C THR A 52 7.64 -15.25 -11.07
N GLY A 53 7.70 -15.61 -12.35
CA GLY A 53 7.62 -17.01 -12.78
C GLY A 53 8.73 -17.87 -12.14
N THR A 54 8.46 -19.16 -11.98
CA THR A 54 9.52 -20.12 -11.63
C THR A 54 10.54 -20.09 -12.77
N ARG A 55 11.79 -19.75 -12.47
CA ARG A 55 12.89 -19.93 -13.43
C ARG A 55 12.82 -21.39 -13.86
N GLY A 56 12.49 -21.64 -15.13
CA GLY A 56 12.35 -22.99 -15.66
C GLY A 56 13.56 -23.81 -15.24
N GLN A 57 13.33 -24.94 -14.57
CA GLN A 57 14.37 -25.92 -14.36
C GLN A 57 14.91 -26.28 -15.74
N LYS A 58 16.16 -25.92 -16.00
CA LYS A 58 16.90 -26.38 -17.16
C LYS A 58 17.02 -27.90 -16.98
N ILE A 59 16.17 -28.67 -17.65
CA ILE A 59 16.35 -30.12 -17.74
C ILE A 59 17.68 -30.28 -18.48
N MET A 60 18.73 -30.70 -17.77
CA MET A 60 19.96 -31.11 -18.42
C MET A 60 19.63 -32.39 -19.19
N GLU A 61 19.87 -32.36 -20.50
CA GLU A 61 19.86 -33.54 -21.39
C GLU A 61 20.77 -34.66 -20.87
#